data_AF-A0A3D0ZES8-F1
#
_entry.id   AF-A0A3D0ZES8-F1
#
_cell.length_a   1.000
_cell.length_b   1.000
_cell.length_c   1.000
_cell.angle_alpha   90.00
_cell.angle_beta   90.00
_cell.angle_gamma   90.00
#
_symmetry.space_group_name_H-M   'P 1'
#
loop_
_entity.id
_entity.type
_entity.pdbx_description
1 polymer ?
#
loop_
_entity_poly.entity_id
_entity_poly.type
_entity_poly.pdbx_seq_one_letter_code
_entity_poly.pdbx_strand_id
1 'polypeptide(L)' 'MGKYYYPQGGLPPQTHLTTERAIVTEAYTVIPKGVMTDIVTSTLPGFSNTRSWILARPISGFATTFSQLIVEIGPGGG' A
#
# COMPACT_ATOMS: atom_id res chain seq x y z
N MET A 1 -9.85 2.61 22.82
CA MET A 1 -9.75 2.90 21.38
C MET A 1 -8.71 1.96 20.79
N GLY A 2 -9.10 1.03 19.91
CA GLY A 2 -8.18 0.02 19.36
C GLY A 2 -7.02 0.65 18.58
N LYS A 3 -5.80 0.16 18.78
CA LYS A 3 -4.61 0.65 18.06
C LYS A 3 -4.58 0.00 16.68
N TYR A 4 -5.19 0.64 15.70
CA TYR A 4 -5.12 0.22 14.30
C TYR A 4 -3.83 0.68 13.66
N TYR A 5 -3.23 -0.16 12.83
CA TYR A 5 -2.08 0.21 12.01
C TYR A 5 -2.55 1.03 10.79
N TYR A 6 -1.78 2.06 10.44
CA TYR A 6 -1.91 2.78 9.18
C TYR A 6 -0.50 3.10 8.64
N PRO A 7 -0.29 3.09 7.31
CA PRO A 7 0.98 3.49 6.72
C PRO A 7 1.32 4.92 7.11
N GLN A 8 2.58 5.15 7.48
CA GLN A 8 3.06 6.51 7.75
C GLN A 8 3.53 7.21 6.46
N GLY A 9 3.72 6.45 5.37
CA GLY A 9 4.39 6.94 4.18
C GLY A 9 5.87 7.22 4.43
N GLY A 10 6.40 8.24 3.76
CA GLY A 10 7.81 8.59 3.77
C GLY A 10 8.69 7.65 2.96
N LEU A 11 10.00 7.83 3.11
CA LEU A 11 11.03 6.93 2.59
C LEU A 11 11.77 6.26 3.73
N PRO A 12 12.12 4.97 3.61
CA PRO A 12 12.95 4.31 4.61
C PRO A 12 14.33 4.99 4.69
N PRO A 13 14.94 5.08 5.89
CA PRO A 13 16.28 5.62 6.04
C PRO A 13 17.31 4.73 5.35
N GLN A 14 18.47 5.28 4.97
CA GLN A 14 19.55 4.51 4.32
C GLN A 14 20.11 3.37 5.19
N THR A 15 19.92 3.44 6.51
CA THR A 15 20.30 2.41 7.47
C THR A 15 19.30 1.25 7.55
N HIS A 16 18.17 1.34 6.84
CA HIS A 16 17.14 0.31 6.86
C HIS A 16 17.64 -0.95 6.16
N LEU A 17 17.30 -2.11 6.73
CA LEU A 17 17.58 -3.39 6.09
C LEU A 17 16.78 -3.47 4.78
N THR A 18 17.48 -3.76 3.68
CA THR A 18 16.87 -3.90 2.35
C THR A 18 16.24 -5.28 2.12
N THR A 19 16.58 -6.26 2.97
CA THR A 19 15.97 -7.59 2.95
C THR A 19 14.60 -7.57 3.60
N GLU A 20 13.55 -7.51 2.78
CA GLU A 20 12.17 -7.65 3.21
C GLU A 20 11.60 -9.04 2.92
N ARG A 21 10.51 -9.39 3.63
CA ARG A 21 9.84 -10.70 3.52
C ARG A 21 8.83 -10.76 2.37
N ALA A 22 9.08 -10.02 1.29
CA ALA A 22 8.20 -10.03 0.12
C ALA A 22 8.33 -11.38 -0.57
N ILE A 23 7.22 -12.11 -0.70
CA ILE A 23 7.18 -13.46 -1.25
C ILE A 23 5.96 -13.60 -2.15
N VAL A 24 6.15 -14.20 -3.32
CA VAL A 24 5.09 -14.67 -4.20
C VAL A 24 5.33 -16.15 -4.45
N THR A 25 4.31 -16.97 -4.19
CA THR A 25 4.31 -18.41 -4.49
C THR A 25 3.05 -18.76 -5.28
N GLU A 26 2.97 -20.00 -5.75
CA GLU A 26 1.75 -20.50 -6.40
C GLU A 26 0.53 -20.49 -5.46
N ALA A 27 0.76 -20.67 -4.16
CA ALA A 27 -0.32 -20.80 -3.17
C ALA A 27 -0.65 -19.48 -2.45
N TYR A 28 0.30 -18.57 -2.30
CA TYR A 28 0.13 -17.34 -1.53
C TYR A 28 1.13 -16.23 -1.88
N THR A 29 0.77 -15.00 -1.52
CA THR A 29 1.63 -13.81 -1.61
C THR A 29 1.68 -13.08 -0.28
N VAL A 30 2.87 -12.60 0.10
CA VAL A 30 3.12 -11.75 1.26
C VAL A 30 3.65 -10.40 0.78
N ILE A 31 2.94 -9.33 1.11
CA ILE A 31 3.34 -7.95 0.87
C ILE A 31 3.66 -7.31 2.22
N PRO A 32 4.94 -7.04 2.54
CA PRO A 32 5.34 -6.41 3.79
C PRO A 32 4.83 -4.97 3.87
N LYS A 33 4.65 -4.48 5.11
CA LYS A 33 4.23 -3.10 5.35
C LYS A 33 5.22 -2.04 4.84
N GLY A 34 6.49 -2.41 4.63
CA GLY A 34 7.55 -1.53 4.13
C GLY A 34 7.31 -1.06 2.70
N VAL A 35 6.47 -1.77 1.94
CA VAL A 35 6.08 -1.39 0.58
C VAL A 35 5.29 -0.08 0.55
N MET A 36 4.57 0.28 1.61
CA MET A 36 3.71 1.48 1.64
C MET A 36 4.52 2.78 1.87
N THR A 37 5.34 3.14 0.88
CA THR A 37 6.13 4.39 0.81
C THR A 37 5.44 5.47 -0.03
N ASP A 38 5.89 6.71 0.06
CA ASP A 38 5.23 7.83 -0.64
C ASP A 38 5.32 7.77 -2.15
N ILE A 39 6.45 7.29 -2.68
CA ILE A 39 6.75 7.29 -4.12
C ILE A 39 5.95 6.24 -4.92
N VAL A 40 5.24 5.33 -4.25
CA VAL A 40 4.41 4.30 -4.87
C VAL A 40 2.91 4.57 -4.72
N THR A 41 2.55 5.76 -4.24
CA THR A 41 1.14 6.15 -4.10
C THR A 41 0.50 6.45 -5.45
N SER A 42 -0.80 6.19 -5.55
CA SER A 42 -1.63 6.51 -6.71
C SER A 42 -2.59 7.65 -6.38
N THR A 43 -2.86 8.49 -7.38
CA THR A 43 -3.94 9.48 -7.35
C THR A 43 -5.22 8.86 -7.88
N LEU A 44 -6.36 9.21 -7.27
CA LEU A 44 -7.67 8.72 -7.70
C LEU A 44 -8.39 9.84 -8.47
N PRO A 45 -8.88 9.58 -9.69
CA PRO A 45 -9.66 10.56 -10.43
C PRO A 45 -10.89 11.01 -9.62
N GLY A 46 -11.10 12.33 -9.55
CA GLY A 46 -12.21 12.93 -8.80
C GLY A 46 -11.94 13.15 -7.30
N PHE A 47 -10.81 12.67 -6.76
CA PHE A 47 -10.43 12.89 -5.37
C PHE A 47 -9.35 13.97 -5.28
N SER A 48 -9.52 14.87 -4.31
CA SER A 48 -8.56 15.95 -4.05
C SER A 48 -7.83 15.75 -2.72
N ASN A 49 -6.58 16.20 -2.63
CA ASN A 49 -5.74 16.09 -1.42
C ASN A 49 -5.68 14.68 -0.81
N THR A 50 -5.60 13.66 -1.67
CA THR A 50 -5.49 12.25 -1.24
C THR A 50 -4.24 11.58 -1.77
N ARG A 51 -3.74 10.60 -1.02
CA ARG A 51 -2.80 9.59 -1.53
C ARG A 51 -3.35 8.19 -1.26
N SER A 52 -3.18 7.27 -2.22
CA SER A 52 -3.70 5.91 -2.09
C SER A 52 -2.63 4.86 -2.35
N TRP A 53 -2.58 3.82 -1.52
CA TRP A 53 -1.83 2.61 -1.79
C TRP A 53 -2.77 1.53 -2.31
N ILE A 54 -2.52 1.04 -3.51
CA ILE A 54 -3.34 0.01 -4.16
C ILE A 54 -2.80 -1.37 -3.78
N LEU A 55 -3.68 -2.19 -3.22
CA LEU A 55 -3.45 -3.59 -2.85
C LEU A 55 -4.42 -4.45 -3.67
N ALA A 56 -4.09 -4.63 -4.95
CA ALA A 56 -4.89 -5.39 -5.89
C ALA A 56 -4.00 -6.29 -6.75
N ARG A 57 -4.56 -7.39 -7.24
CA ARG A 57 -3.88 -8.35 -8.13
C ARG A 57 -2.46 -8.73 -7.65
N PRO A 58 -2.32 -9.30 -6.44
CA PRO A 58 -1.02 -9.72 -5.90
C PRO A 58 -0.36 -10.86 -6.70
N ILE A 59 -1.13 -11.56 -7.54
CA ILE A 59 -0.66 -12.61 -8.45
C ILE A 59 -1.33 -12.50 -9.81
N SER A 60 -0.74 -13.12 -10.83
CA SER A 60 -1.35 -13.27 -12.15
C SER A 60 -2.55 -14.23 -12.10
N GLY A 61 -3.46 -14.11 -13.08
CA GLY A 61 -4.64 -14.96 -13.18
C GLY A 61 -5.83 -14.44 -12.38
N PHE A 62 -6.32 -15.23 -11.43
CA PHE A 62 -7.65 -15.09 -10.81
C PHE A 62 -7.79 -14.00 -9.74
N ALA A 63 -6.73 -13.29 -9.38
CA ALA A 63 -6.75 -12.29 -8.30
C ALA A 63 -7.30 -10.91 -8.75
N THR A 64 -8.39 -10.88 -9.51
CA THR A 64 -8.97 -9.67 -10.11
C THR A 64 -10.40 -9.35 -9.62
N THR A 65 -10.98 -10.21 -8.79
CA THR A 65 -12.34 -10.01 -8.26
C THR A 65 -12.45 -8.83 -7.30
N PHE A 66 -11.38 -8.51 -6.59
CA PHE A 66 -11.38 -7.48 -5.56
C PHE A 66 -10.23 -6.50 -5.73
N SER A 67 -10.45 -5.29 -5.22
CA SER A 67 -9.42 -4.26 -5.06
C SER A 67 -9.50 -3.72 -3.63
N GLN A 68 -8.37 -3.70 -2.94
CA GLN A 68 -8.23 -3.04 -1.65
C GLN A 68 -7.37 -1.80 -1.82
N LEU A 69 -7.80 -0.69 -1.23
CA LEU A 69 -7.02 0.54 -1.21
C LEU A 69 -6.88 1.00 0.24
N ILE A 70 -5.69 1.50 0.58
CA ILE A 70 -5.50 2.31 1.78
C ILE A 70 -5.45 3.76 1.30
N VAL A 71 -6.46 4.54 1.64
CA VAL A 71 -6.56 5.95 1.22
C VAL A 71 -6.31 6.83 2.42
N GLU A 72 -5.34 7.72 2.29
CA GLU A 72 -5.13 8.82 3.21
C GLU A 72 -5.73 10.09 2.60
N ILE A 73 -6.57 10.76 3.39
CA ILE A 73 -7.31 11.94 2.98
C ILE A 73 -6.82 13.11 3.84
N GLY A 74 -6.25 14.13 3.18
CA GLY A 74 -5.82 15.35 3.84
C GLY A 74 -6.99 16.28 4.20
N PRO A 75 -6.73 17.35 4.98
CA PRO A 75 -7.76 18.32 5.33
C PRO A 75 -8.44 18.92 4.10
N GLY A 76 -9.78 18.91 4.08
CA GLY A 76 -10.59 19.41 2.97
C GLY A 76 -10.50 18.57 1.68
N GLY A 77 -9.88 17.39 1.74
CA GLY A 77 -9.84 16.43 0.64
C GLY A 77 -11.01 15.45 0.63
N GLY A 78 -11.01 14.58 -0.39
CA GLY A 78 -12.11 13.68 -0.72
C GLY A 78 -12.67 13.94 -2.11
#